data_AF-A0A661KKQ3-F1
#
_entry.id   AF-A0A661KKQ3-F1
#
_cell.length_a   1.000
_cell.length_b   1.000
_cell.length_c   1.000
_cell.angle_alpha   90.00
_cell.angle_beta   90.00
_cell.angle_gamma   90.00
#
_symmetry.space_group_name_H-M   'P 1'
#
loop_
_entity.id
_entity.type
_entity.pdbx_description
1 polymer ?
#
loop_
_entity_poly.entity_id
_entity_poly.type
_entity_poly.pdbx_seq_one_letter_code
_entity_poly.pdbx_strand_id
1 'polypeptide(L)'
;MRRNLELTKGLIHSQQLLLALIRKGISRGDAYQWVQRNAMRAWSEGKDFRSIVAADKDITNILSEKEINDIFDLNIHLRYVNEIFKRVFTVGREV
;
A
#
# COMPACT_ATOMS: atom_id res chain seq x y z
N MET A 1 17.19 -4.00 6.75
CA MET A 1 16.40 -2.87 6.20
C MET A 1 14.95 -2.84 6.67
N ARG A 2 14.28 -3.99 6.89
CA ARG A 2 12.87 -4.06 7.34
C ARG A 2 12.51 -3.14 8.52
N ARG A 3 13.34 -3.09 9.56
CA ARG A 3 13.15 -2.21 10.73
C ARG A 3 12.93 -0.74 10.37
N ASN A 4 13.59 -0.22 9.34
CA ASN A 4 13.45 1.18 8.92
C ASN A 4 12.12 1.42 8.18
N LEU A 5 11.62 0.42 7.44
CA LEU A 5 10.30 0.50 6.81
C LEU A 5 9.20 0.51 7.87
N GLU A 6 9.34 -0.30 8.91
CA GLU A 6 8.41 -0.37 10.04
C GLU A 6 8.31 0.94 10.83
N LEU A 7 9.34 1.81 10.78
CA LEU A 7 9.27 3.16 11.38
C LEU A 7 8.13 4.00 10.79
N THR A 8 7.73 3.73 9.54
CA THR A 8 6.60 4.43 8.89
C THR A 8 5.24 3.88 9.31
N LYS A 9 5.18 2.81 10.11
CA LYS A 9 3.94 2.18 10.60
C LYS A 9 2.93 1.88 9.50
N GLY A 10 3.43 1.44 8.34
CA GLY A 10 2.62 1.06 7.18
C GLY A 10 2.23 2.21 6.25
N LEU A 11 2.62 3.46 6.52
CA LEU A 11 2.26 4.62 5.68
C LEU A 11 2.73 4.51 4.22
N ILE A 12 3.77 3.71 3.95
CA ILE A 12 4.22 3.40 2.59
C ILE A 12 3.12 2.77 1.71
N HIS A 13 2.10 2.15 2.31
CA HIS A 13 0.98 1.53 1.61
C HIS A 13 -0.14 2.52 1.23
N SER A 14 -0.04 3.80 1.61
CA SER A 14 -1.03 4.85 1.31
C SER A 14 -1.36 4.96 -0.18
N GLN A 15 -0.35 4.87 -1.04
CA GLN A 15 -0.57 4.87 -2.49
C GLN A 15 -1.33 3.62 -2.97
N GLN A 16 -1.05 2.45 -2.40
CA GLN A 16 -1.74 1.21 -2.80
C GLN A 16 -3.21 1.26 -2.40
N LEU A 17 -3.51 1.79 -1.21
CA LEU A 17 -4.88 2.03 -0.75
C LEU A 17 -5.62 2.99 -1.67
N LEU A 18 -4.99 4.11 -2.05
CA LEU A 18 -5.55 5.08 -3.00
C LEU A 18 -5.94 4.40 -4.32
N LEU A 19 -5.01 3.64 -4.90
CA LEU A 19 -5.26 2.95 -6.17
C LEU A 19 -6.33 1.87 -6.04
N ALA A 20 -6.42 1.17 -4.90
CA ALA A 20 -7.45 0.19 -4.65
C ALA A 20 -8.85 0.81 -4.61
N LEU A 21 -9.01 1.94 -3.91
CA LEU A 21 -10.27 2.68 -3.84
C LEU A 21 -10.70 3.19 -5.22
N ILE A 22 -9.77 3.76 -6.00
CA ILE A 22 -10.07 4.22 -7.36
C ILE A 22 -10.50 3.05 -8.25
N ARG A 23 -9.85 1.88 -8.14
CA ARG A 23 -10.25 0.67 -8.89
C ARG A 23 -11.63 0.14 -8.50
N LYS A 24 -12.12 0.46 -7.30
CA LYS A 24 -13.49 0.16 -6.85
C LYS A 24 -14.52 1.20 -7.29
N GLY A 25 -14.12 2.21 -8.08
CA GLY A 25 -15.01 3.23 -8.60
C GLY A 25 -15.15 4.47 -7.72
N ILE A 26 -14.38 4.58 -6.64
CA ILE A 26 -14.36 5.80 -5.82
C ILE A 26 -13.69 6.92 -6.61
N SER A 27 -14.26 8.13 -6.53
CA SER A 27 -13.69 9.29 -7.17
C SER A 27 -12.27 9.55 -6.65
N ARG A 28 -11.39 10.07 -7.50
CA ARG A 28 -10.01 10.37 -7.08
C ARG A 28 -9.95 11.36 -5.91
N GLY A 29 -10.89 12.32 -5.85
CA GLY A 29 -10.99 13.30 -4.77
C GLY A 29 -11.33 12.64 -3.44
N ASP A 30 -12.41 11.84 -3.42
CA ASP A 30 -12.84 11.15 -2.19
C ASP A 30 -11.79 10.14 -1.73
N ALA A 31 -11.24 9.35 -2.65
CA ALA A 31 -10.19 8.39 -2.33
C ALA A 31 -8.95 9.09 -1.73
N TYR A 32 -8.56 10.26 -2.27
CA TYR A 32 -7.46 11.04 -1.71
C TYR A 32 -7.79 11.55 -0.30
N GLN A 33 -8.99 12.11 -0.10
CA GLN A 33 -9.42 12.59 1.20
C GLN A 33 -9.43 11.47 2.26
N TRP A 34 -9.96 10.29 1.91
CA TRP A 34 -10.04 9.14 2.83
C TRP A 34 -8.65 8.60 3.17
N VAL A 35 -7.76 8.47 2.19
CA VAL A 35 -6.39 8.02 2.44
C VAL A 35 -5.64 9.05 3.30
N GLN A 36 -5.74 10.33 2.96
CA GLN A 36 -5.03 11.40 3.66
C GLN A 36 -5.48 11.52 5.12
N ARG A 37 -6.79 11.53 5.40
CA ARG A 37 -7.28 11.65 6.79
C ARG A 37 -6.80 10.50 7.67
N ASN A 38 -6.76 9.28 7.13
CA ASN A 38 -6.29 8.11 7.86
C ASN A 38 -4.76 8.10 8.03
N ALA A 39 -4.01 8.52 7.00
CA ALA A 39 -2.56 8.61 7.07
C ALA A 39 -2.11 9.67 8.09
N MET A 40 -2.75 10.85 8.08
CA MET A 40 -2.48 11.91 9.05
C MET A 40 -2.79 11.46 10.47
N ARG A 41 -3.90 10.73 10.67
CA ARG A 41 -4.28 10.17 11.96
C ARG A 41 -3.26 9.13 12.47
N ALA A 42 -2.78 8.24 11.58
CA ALA A 42 -1.76 7.25 11.93
C ALA A 42 -0.44 7.93 12.33
N TRP A 43 -0.07 8.99 11.62
CA TRP A 43 1.09 9.79 11.94
C TRP A 43 0.95 10.50 13.30
N SER A 44 -0.15 11.23 13.52
CA SER A 44 -0.36 12.03 14.74
C SER A 44 -0.53 11.17 15.99
N GLU A 45 -1.26 10.05 15.88
CA GLU A 45 -1.49 9.14 17.00
C GLU A 45 -0.34 8.13 17.18
N GLY A 46 0.61 8.09 16.25
CA GLY A 46 1.66 7.09 16.23
C GLY A 46 1.12 5.66 16.17
N LYS A 47 -0.01 5.44 15.50
CA LYS A 47 -0.66 4.13 15.40
C LYS A 47 -0.35 3.46 14.07
N ASP A 48 -0.59 2.16 14.05
CA ASP A 48 -0.50 1.36 12.82
C ASP A 48 -1.54 1.83 11.79
N PHE A 49 -1.08 2.13 10.58
CA PHE A 49 -1.92 2.68 9.52
C PHE A 49 -2.99 1.67 9.06
N ARG A 50 -2.65 0.37 8.97
CA ARG A 50 -3.62 -0.68 8.59
C ARG A 50 -4.78 -0.73 9.58
N SER A 51 -4.49 -0.66 10.87
CA SER A 51 -5.50 -0.70 11.93
C SER A 51 -6.44 0.50 11.86
N ILE A 52 -5.92 1.69 11.55
CA ILE A 52 -6.75 2.89 11.36
C ILE A 52 -7.65 2.76 10.13
N VAL A 53 -7.10 2.26 9.02
CA VAL A 53 -7.85 2.02 7.78
C VAL A 53 -8.96 0.98 7.97
N ALA A 54 -8.68 -0.10 8.70
CA ALA A 54 -9.66 -1.14 9.01
C ALA A 54 -10.78 -0.67 9.96
N ALA A 55 -10.62 0.48 10.61
CA ALA A 55 -11.65 1.09 11.45
C ALA A 55 -12.46 2.18 10.72
N ASP A 56 -12.06 2.57 9.50
CA ASP A 56 -12.74 3.61 8.72
C ASP A 56 -13.92 3.01 7.94
N LYS A 57 -15.13 3.51 8.22
CA LYS A 57 -16.36 3.00 7.60
C LYS A 57 -16.46 3.29 6.11
N ASP A 58 -15.97 4.44 5.65
CA ASP A 58 -16.03 4.76 4.22
C ASP A 58 -15.13 3.81 3.43
N ILE A 59 -14.01 3.38 4.01
CA ILE A 59 -13.11 2.40 3.38
C ILE A 59 -13.65 0.98 3.50
N THR A 60 -14.08 0.55 4.69
CA THR A 60 -14.55 -0.82 4.94
C THR A 60 -15.90 -1.15 4.28
N ASN A 61 -16.70 -0.14 3.93
CA ASN A 61 -17.87 -0.33 3.08
C ASN A 61 -17.51 -0.67 1.61
N ILE A 62 -16.27 -0.40 1.19
CA ILE A 62 -15.81 -0.54 -0.20
C ILE A 62 -14.81 -1.69 -0.36
N LEU A 63 -13.93 -1.86 0.63
CA LEU A 63 -12.88 -2.88 0.66
C LEU A 63 -13.16 -3.87 1.78
N SER A 64 -13.14 -5.15 1.44
CA SER A 64 -13.19 -6.23 2.43
C SER A 64 -11.92 -6.27 3.29
N GLU A 65 -12.00 -6.90 4.46
CA GLU A 65 -10.85 -7.11 5.33
C GLU A 65 -9.68 -7.81 4.60
N LYS A 66 -10.00 -8.80 3.76
CA LYS A 66 -9.00 -9.49 2.94
C LYS A 66 -8.30 -8.53 1.99
N GLU A 67 -9.04 -7.70 1.27
CA GLU A 67 -8.46 -6.72 0.35
C GLU A 67 -7.60 -5.69 1.07
N ILE A 68 -8.02 -5.25 2.26
CA ILE A 68 -7.20 -4.39 3.11
C ILE A 68 -5.91 -5.12 3.50
N ASN A 69 -5.97 -6.38 3.91
CA ASN A 69 -4.76 -7.14 4.26
C ASN A 69 -3.79 -7.27 3.07
N ASP A 70 -4.33 -7.55 1.88
CA ASP A 70 -3.53 -7.68 0.66
C ASP A 70 -2.84 -6.35 0.30
N ILE A 71 -3.50 -5.20 0.46
CA ILE A 71 -2.92 -3.86 0.20
C ILE A 71 -1.68 -3.59 1.05
N PHE A 72 -1.65 -4.12 2.28
CA PHE A 72 -0.56 -3.95 3.23
C PHE A 72 0.52 -5.04 3.13
N ASP A 73 0.45 -5.93 2.14
CA ASP A 73 1.53 -6.88 1.85
C ASP A 73 2.68 -6.21 1.09
N LEU A 74 3.86 -6.22 1.70
CA LEU A 74 5.11 -5.72 1.11
C LEU A 74 5.51 -6.47 -0.17
N ASN A 75 5.10 -7.74 -0.33
CA ASN A 75 5.45 -8.56 -1.50
C ASN A 75 4.95 -7.96 -2.81
N ILE A 76 3.91 -7.11 -2.77
CA ILE A 76 3.43 -6.36 -3.95
C ILE A 76 4.57 -5.55 -4.58
N HIS A 77 5.45 -4.95 -3.77
CA HIS A 77 6.56 -4.14 -4.25
C HIS A 77 7.72 -4.97 -4.81
N LEU A 78 7.80 -6.26 -4.44
CA LEU A 78 8.88 -7.14 -4.85
C LEU A 78 8.53 -7.99 -6.09
N ARG A 79 7.28 -7.91 -6.56
CA ARG A 79 6.73 -8.80 -7.60
C ARG A 79 7.54 -8.87 -8.90
N TYR A 80 8.26 -7.79 -9.25
CA TYR A 80 9.03 -7.70 -10.50
C TYR A 80 10.53 -7.79 -10.30
N VAL A 81 11.03 -7.96 -9.07
CA VAL A 81 12.47 -8.00 -8.79
C VAL A 81 13.16 -9.09 -9.61
N ASN A 82 12.63 -10.31 -9.62
CA ASN A 82 13.21 -11.42 -10.39
C ASN A 82 13.23 -11.13 -11.90
N GLU A 83 12.18 -10.53 -12.45
CA GLU A 83 12.10 -10.18 -13.87
C GLU A 83 13.11 -9.10 -14.25
N ILE A 84 13.34 -8.12 -13.37
CA ILE A 84 14.36 -7.09 -13.56
C ILE A 84 15.76 -7.72 -13.51
N PHE A 85 16.03 -8.58 -12.52
CA PHE A 85 17.30 -9.30 -12.42
C PHE A 85 17.57 -10.16 -13.65
N LYS A 86 16.58 -10.90 -14.15
CA LYS A 86 16.71 -11.65 -15.41
C LYS A 86 17.16 -10.72 -16.53
N ARG A 87 16.50 -9.59 -16.77
CA ARG A 87 16.85 -8.64 -17.84
C ARG A 87 18.28 -8.12 -17.75
N VAL A 88 18.76 -7.80 -16.55
CA VAL A 88 20.12 -7.25 -16.37
C VAL A 88 21.18 -8.33 -16.54
N PHE A 89 20.95 -9.54 -16.03
CA PHE A 89 21.99 -10.59 -15.96
C PHE A 89 21.90 -11.66 -17.08
N THR A 90 20.89 -11.65 -17.94
CA THR A 90 20.82 -12.53 -19.13
C THR A 90 21.38 -11.90 -20.40
N VAL A 91 21.45 -10.56 -20.48
CA VAL A 91 22.02 -9.84 -21.65
C VAL A 91 23.56 -9.90 -21.69
N GLY A 92 24.21 -10.39 -20.63
CA GLY A 92 25.67 -10.57 -20.56
C GLY A 92 26.21 -11.93 -21.01
N ARG A 93 25.40 -12.78 -21.66
CA ARG A 93 25.85 -14.04 -22.28
C ARG A 93 25.71 -13.97 -23.80
N GLU A 94 26.51 -13.11 -24.43
CA GLU A 94 26.96 -13.33 -25.79
C GLU A 94 28.47 -13.61 -25.73
N VAL A 95 28.79 -14.84 -26.16
CA VAL A 95 30.06 -15.45 -26.60
C VAL A 95 31.37 -14.72 -26.29
#